data_AF-A0A0C2CL68-F1
#
_entry.id   AF-A0A0C2CL68-F1
#
_cell.length_a   1.000
_cell.length_b   1.000
_cell.length_c   1.000
_cell.angle_alpha   90.00
_cell.angle_beta   90.00
_cell.angle_gamma   90.00
#
_symmetry.space_group_name_H-M   'P 1'
#
loop_
_entity.id
_entity.type
_entity.pdbx_description
1 polymer ?
#
loop_
_entity_poly.entity_id
_entity_poly.type
_entity_poly.pdbx_seq_one_letter_code
_entity_poly.pdbx_strand_id
1 'polypeptide(L)'
;MAKAAKIMNELVWDCTIEDYAFETACSGTVDATKYIANKDTFKSKSCNDTVEAKKLLKAWWDEAKKQDLDADQKYRLKLNTLVLMEVGQTSVYEVANPNACECGQNVNCIAYLCQTASTPVEDIPERACTAEDGMNGDLEAIATNMHNYYRRLSATGWAKDAKDDYAPLAKAMPALKYDCTTGADKIAQKTKALVTDCPTSVTPNIAGHAANYYLSTHDKPREEVLQETIKSWAEQVSTVGVGKDNIFKDGAAYTQYANMLNDKAETFACAVATCAKNGKSAAACQYNVQPTDDDPIYVVGKQPCKCTAPLTCSKLGGLCVTP
;
A
#
# COMPACT_ATOMS: atom_id res chain seq x y z
N MET A 1 -16.25 -7.70 -31.50
CA MET A 1 -14.83 -7.39 -31.17
C MET A 1 -14.81 -6.04 -30.48
N ALA A 2 -14.09 -5.91 -29.35
CA ALA A 2 -13.96 -4.64 -28.64
C ALA A 2 -13.30 -3.58 -29.55
N LYS A 3 -13.77 -2.33 -29.46
CA LYS A 3 -13.23 -1.19 -30.21
C LYS A 3 -12.22 -0.43 -29.35
N ALA A 4 -11.47 0.49 -29.95
CA ALA A 4 -10.57 1.36 -29.20
C ALA A 4 -11.37 2.27 -28.26
N ALA A 5 -10.81 2.55 -27.08
CA ALA A 5 -11.43 3.40 -26.06
C ALA A 5 -10.81 4.80 -26.07
N LYS A 6 -11.64 5.83 -25.92
CA LYS A 6 -11.24 7.24 -25.96
C LYS A 6 -10.43 7.70 -24.75
N ILE A 7 -10.92 7.34 -23.56
CA ILE A 7 -10.35 7.75 -22.27
C ILE A 7 -10.18 6.48 -21.43
N MET A 8 -9.19 5.66 -21.78
CA MET A 8 -8.81 4.51 -20.97
C MET A 8 -7.74 4.93 -19.97
N ASN A 9 -8.12 5.09 -18.70
CA ASN A 9 -7.17 5.47 -17.67
C ASN A 9 -6.29 4.27 -17.29
N GLU A 10 -5.01 4.51 -17.00
CA GLU A 10 -4.19 3.51 -16.35
C GLU A 10 -4.70 3.26 -14.93
N LEU A 11 -4.81 1.99 -14.55
CA LEU A 11 -5.10 1.62 -13.17
C LEU A 11 -3.82 1.78 -12.35
N VAL A 12 -3.86 2.69 -11.37
CA VAL A 12 -2.79 2.88 -10.40
C VAL A 12 -3.09 2.03 -9.17
N TRP A 13 -2.06 1.40 -8.63
CA TRP A 13 -2.18 0.64 -7.39
C TRP A 13 -2.47 1.58 -6.21
N ASP A 14 -3.62 1.40 -5.56
CA ASP A 14 -3.99 2.14 -4.36
C ASP A 14 -3.90 1.21 -3.15
N CYS A 15 -3.01 1.54 -2.21
CA CYS A 15 -2.75 0.71 -1.04
C CYS A 15 -3.93 0.69 -0.04
N THR A 16 -4.79 1.71 -0.05
CA THR A 16 -6.00 1.74 0.78
C THR A 16 -7.07 0.80 0.22
N ILE A 17 -7.20 0.77 -1.11
CA ILE A 17 -8.09 -0.17 -1.81
C ILE A 17 -7.53 -1.59 -1.71
N GLU A 18 -6.20 -1.77 -1.79
CA GLU A 18 -5.56 -3.07 -1.55
C GLU A 18 -5.88 -3.59 -0.15
N ASP A 19 -5.66 -2.78 0.89
CA ASP A 19 -5.92 -3.22 2.27
C ASP A 19 -7.41 -3.51 2.49
N TYR A 20 -8.32 -2.67 1.97
CA TYR A 20 -9.75 -2.93 1.99
C TYR A 20 -10.14 -4.23 1.25
N ALA A 21 -9.62 -4.43 0.04
CA ALA A 21 -9.86 -5.64 -0.75
C ALA A 21 -9.32 -6.89 -0.02
N PHE A 22 -8.16 -6.75 0.63
CA PHE A 22 -7.54 -7.81 1.42
C PHE A 22 -8.35 -8.14 2.67
N GLU A 23 -8.82 -7.14 3.42
CA GLU A 23 -9.70 -7.31 4.59
C GLU A 23 -11.05 -7.96 4.22
N THR A 24 -11.56 -7.67 3.03
CA THR A 24 -12.86 -8.18 2.58
C THR A 24 -12.78 -9.48 1.78
N ALA A 25 -11.60 -9.92 1.34
CA ALA A 25 -11.43 -11.04 0.41
C ALA A 25 -12.10 -12.35 0.87
N CYS A 26 -11.89 -12.78 2.11
CA CYS A 26 -12.39 -14.07 2.58
C CYS A 26 -13.82 -14.02 3.13
N SER A 27 -14.10 -13.10 4.05
CA SER A 27 -15.36 -13.08 4.81
C SER A 27 -16.06 -11.72 4.85
N GLY A 28 -15.44 -10.67 4.31
CA GLY A 28 -16.05 -9.35 4.26
C GLY A 28 -17.05 -9.20 3.11
N THR A 29 -18.01 -8.30 3.31
CA THR A 29 -18.90 -7.80 2.27
C THR A 29 -18.29 -6.52 1.69
N VAL A 30 -18.19 -6.44 0.37
CA VAL A 30 -17.73 -5.23 -0.31
C VAL A 30 -18.87 -4.21 -0.29
N ASP A 31 -18.57 -2.97 0.09
CA ASP A 31 -19.49 -1.85 0.01
C ASP A 31 -19.70 -1.45 -1.45
N ALA A 32 -20.79 -1.92 -2.04
CA ALA A 32 -21.14 -1.68 -3.43
C ALA A 32 -21.50 -0.21 -3.73
N THR A 33 -21.66 0.65 -2.71
CA THR A 33 -21.84 2.09 -2.91
C THR A 33 -20.52 2.81 -3.19
N LYS A 34 -19.40 2.18 -2.87
CA LYS A 34 -18.06 2.77 -2.94
C LYS A 34 -17.13 2.04 -3.89
N TYR A 35 -17.24 0.71 -3.94
CA TYR A 35 -16.36 -0.15 -4.72
C TYR A 35 -17.16 -1.06 -5.64
N ILE A 36 -16.59 -1.30 -6.82
CA ILE A 36 -16.98 -2.41 -7.68
C ILE A 36 -15.92 -3.51 -7.47
N ALA A 37 -16.35 -4.73 -7.15
CA ALA A 37 -15.43 -5.83 -6.88
C ALA A 37 -15.69 -7.03 -7.79
N ASN A 38 -14.61 -7.59 -8.31
CA ASN A 38 -14.57 -8.98 -8.77
C ASN A 38 -14.10 -9.84 -7.61
N LYS A 39 -14.93 -10.80 -7.18
CA LYS A 39 -14.67 -11.66 -6.03
C LYS A 39 -15.03 -13.10 -6.36
N ASP A 40 -14.13 -14.02 -6.04
CA ASP A 40 -14.35 -15.46 -6.18
C ASP A 40 -13.52 -16.21 -5.13
N THR A 41 -13.79 -17.50 -4.97
CA THR A 41 -13.13 -18.37 -4.00
C THR A 41 -12.45 -19.53 -4.70
N PHE A 42 -11.23 -19.84 -4.27
CA PHE A 42 -10.51 -21.03 -4.71
C PHE A 42 -10.04 -21.84 -3.52
N LYS A 43 -9.88 -23.15 -3.71
CA LYS A 43 -9.29 -24.03 -2.70
C LYS A 43 -7.78 -23.98 -2.84
N SER A 44 -7.08 -23.60 -1.79
CA SER A 44 -5.63 -23.73 -1.73
C SER A 44 -5.17 -24.68 -0.63
N LYS A 45 -4.11 -25.44 -0.94
CA LYS A 45 -3.41 -26.33 0.00
C LYS A 45 -2.01 -25.82 0.36
N SER A 46 -1.47 -24.92 -0.44
CA SER A 46 -0.16 -24.30 -0.23
C SER A 46 -0.36 -22.88 0.25
N CYS A 47 0.60 -22.33 0.97
CA CYS A 47 0.54 -20.92 1.33
C CYS A 47 0.62 -20.04 0.06
N ASN A 48 1.28 -20.48 -1.03
CA ASN A 48 1.53 -19.66 -2.21
C ASN A 48 0.38 -19.72 -3.21
N ASP A 49 -0.50 -18.73 -3.14
CA ASP A 49 -1.72 -18.65 -3.94
C ASP A 49 -1.54 -17.92 -5.27
N THR A 50 -0.31 -17.53 -5.64
CA THR A 50 -0.03 -16.77 -6.87
C THR A 50 -0.55 -17.48 -8.12
N VAL A 51 -0.44 -18.81 -8.16
CA VAL A 51 -0.88 -19.60 -9.31
C VAL A 51 -2.40 -19.56 -9.45
N GLU A 52 -3.13 -19.71 -8.35
CA GLU A 52 -4.59 -19.70 -8.35
C GLU A 52 -5.14 -18.29 -8.59
N ALA A 53 -4.54 -17.26 -7.99
CA ALA A 53 -4.88 -15.86 -8.26
C ALA A 53 -4.71 -15.51 -9.74
N LYS A 54 -3.61 -15.94 -10.38
CA LYS A 54 -3.41 -15.76 -11.84
C LYS A 54 -4.45 -16.48 -12.68
N LYS A 55 -4.85 -17.70 -12.29
CA LYS A 55 -5.92 -18.43 -12.98
C LYS A 55 -7.26 -17.70 -12.87
N LEU A 56 -7.56 -17.15 -11.69
CA LEU A 56 -8.79 -16.42 -11.45
C LEU A 56 -8.86 -15.13 -12.28
N LEU A 57 -7.79 -14.32 -12.27
CA LEU A 57 -7.67 -13.13 -13.11
C LEU A 57 -7.83 -13.46 -14.60
N LYS A 58 -7.24 -14.57 -15.05
CA LYS A 58 -7.40 -15.04 -16.43
C LYS A 58 -8.84 -15.47 -16.74
N ALA A 59 -9.52 -16.11 -15.80
CA ALA A 59 -10.91 -16.53 -15.97
C ALA A 59 -11.83 -15.32 -16.13
N TRP A 60 -11.71 -14.31 -15.27
CA TRP A 60 -12.46 -13.05 -15.40
C TRP A 60 -12.18 -12.34 -16.74
N TRP A 61 -10.93 -12.34 -17.19
CA TRP A 61 -10.57 -11.82 -18.51
C TRP A 61 -11.19 -12.62 -19.67
N ASP A 62 -11.19 -13.95 -19.56
CA ASP A 62 -11.78 -14.84 -20.57
C ASP A 62 -13.31 -14.70 -20.63
N GLU A 63 -13.97 -14.41 -19.50
CA GLU A 63 -15.39 -14.04 -19.46
C GLU A 63 -15.66 -12.72 -20.18
N ALA A 64 -14.85 -11.70 -19.94
CA ALA A 64 -14.96 -10.43 -20.65
C ALA A 64 -14.82 -10.61 -22.17
N LYS A 65 -13.92 -11.48 -22.64
CA LYS A 65 -13.76 -11.81 -24.07
C LYS A 65 -14.97 -12.53 -24.69
N LYS A 66 -15.74 -13.28 -23.89
CA LYS A 66 -16.95 -13.98 -24.36
C LYS A 66 -18.16 -13.06 -24.48
N GLN A 67 -18.14 -11.92 -23.78
CA GLN A 67 -19.19 -10.93 -23.92
C GLN A 67 -19.07 -10.23 -25.27
N ASP A 68 -20.12 -10.34 -26.07
CA ASP A 68 -20.22 -9.61 -27.33
C ASP A 68 -20.66 -8.18 -27.00
N LEU A 69 -19.67 -7.30 -26.83
CA LEU A 69 -19.90 -5.87 -26.77
C LEU A 69 -20.29 -5.43 -28.19
N ASP A 70 -21.55 -5.02 -28.33
CA ASP A 70 -22.16 -4.50 -29.56
C ASP A 70 -21.43 -3.26 -30.09
N ALA A 71 -21.87 -2.73 -31.24
CA ALA A 71 -21.20 -1.62 -31.91
C ALA A 71 -21.05 -0.36 -31.05
N ASP A 72 -21.92 -0.21 -30.04
CA ASP A 72 -21.98 0.85 -29.04
C ASP A 72 -21.31 0.52 -27.71
N GLN A 73 -20.69 -0.66 -27.59
CA GLN A 73 -19.90 -1.10 -26.43
C GLN A 73 -20.69 -1.03 -25.11
N LYS A 74 -21.97 -1.41 -25.16
CA LYS A 74 -22.83 -1.44 -23.98
C LYS A 74 -22.73 -2.77 -23.25
N TYR A 75 -22.80 -2.71 -21.93
CA TYR A 75 -22.97 -3.90 -21.11
C TYR A 75 -24.43 -4.39 -21.23
N ARG A 76 -24.64 -5.67 -21.58
CA ARG A 76 -25.96 -6.30 -21.61
C ARG A 76 -25.93 -7.61 -20.81
N LEU A 77 -26.79 -7.72 -19.81
CA LEU A 77 -27.00 -8.97 -19.08
C LEU A 77 -27.73 -9.99 -19.97
N LYS A 78 -27.07 -11.11 -20.30
CA LYS A 78 -27.74 -12.27 -20.90
C LYS A 78 -28.26 -13.19 -19.79
N LEU A 79 -29.56 -13.16 -19.54
CA LEU A 79 -30.25 -14.21 -18.78
C LEU A 79 -30.61 -15.36 -19.73
N ASN A 80 -30.51 -16.62 -19.26
CA ASN A 80 -30.64 -17.86 -20.04
C ASN A 80 -32.06 -18.16 -20.60
N THR A 81 -32.83 -17.13 -20.94
CA THR A 81 -34.14 -17.24 -21.60
C THR A 81 -34.31 -16.02 -22.51
N LEU A 82 -33.89 -16.14 -23.77
CA LEU A 82 -34.27 -15.40 -25.01
C LEU A 82 -34.83 -13.95 -24.93
N VAL A 83 -34.55 -13.21 -23.86
CA VAL A 83 -34.99 -11.84 -23.62
C VAL A 83 -33.76 -11.09 -23.13
N LEU A 84 -33.21 -10.25 -24.01
CA LEU A 84 -32.26 -9.21 -23.62
C LEU A 84 -33.05 -8.18 -22.82
N MET A 85 -32.96 -8.20 -21.48
CA MET A 85 -33.38 -7.05 -20.70
C MET A 85 -32.26 -6.01 -20.74
N GLU A 86 -32.57 -4.81 -21.25
CA GLU A 86 -31.68 -3.65 -21.22
C GLU A 86 -31.55 -3.15 -19.77
N VAL A 87 -30.67 -3.75 -18.99
CA VAL A 87 -30.29 -3.23 -17.68
C VAL A 87 -29.27 -2.11 -17.89
N GLY A 88 -29.74 -0.85 -17.86
CA GLY A 88 -28.90 0.35 -17.81
C GLY A 88 -28.13 0.66 -19.12
N GLN A 89 -28.59 1.65 -19.88
CA GLN A 89 -27.98 2.09 -21.14
C GLN A 89 -26.66 2.89 -20.96
N THR A 90 -25.72 2.42 -20.15
CA THR A 90 -24.39 3.04 -20.03
C THR A 90 -23.38 2.27 -20.87
N SER A 91 -22.77 2.96 -21.84
CA SER A 91 -21.61 2.45 -22.55
C SER A 91 -20.48 2.14 -21.56
N VAL A 92 -19.78 1.02 -21.72
CA VAL A 92 -18.63 0.68 -20.86
C VAL A 92 -17.47 1.65 -21.09
N TYR A 93 -17.34 2.16 -22.32
CA TYR A 93 -16.41 3.21 -22.71
C TYR A 93 -16.86 3.89 -24.01
N GLU A 94 -16.35 5.10 -24.27
CA GLU A 94 -16.55 5.78 -25.56
C GLU A 94 -15.60 5.22 -26.63
N VAL A 95 -16.15 4.88 -27.79
CA VAL A 95 -15.39 4.37 -28.93
C VAL A 95 -14.52 5.49 -29.54
N ALA A 96 -13.24 5.21 -29.74
CA ALA A 96 -12.28 6.15 -30.34
C ALA A 96 -11.66 5.66 -31.64
N ASN A 97 -10.89 6.55 -32.26
CA ASN A 97 -9.99 6.20 -33.34
C ASN A 97 -8.85 5.29 -32.81
N PRO A 98 -8.64 4.09 -33.38
CA PRO A 98 -7.60 3.16 -32.91
C PRO A 98 -6.16 3.69 -32.99
N ASN A 99 -5.94 4.81 -33.68
CA ASN A 99 -4.61 5.40 -33.87
C ASN A 99 -4.35 6.67 -33.04
N ALA A 100 -5.24 7.06 -32.12
CA ALA A 100 -5.09 8.28 -31.33
C ALA A 100 -5.39 8.06 -29.85
N CYS A 101 -4.51 8.53 -28.97
CA CYS A 101 -4.85 8.72 -27.56
C CYS A 101 -5.68 10.00 -27.43
N GLU A 102 -6.93 9.88 -26.98
CA GLU A 102 -7.84 11.01 -26.78
C GLU A 102 -7.97 11.37 -25.30
N CYS A 103 -6.84 11.45 -24.59
CA CYS A 103 -6.79 11.88 -23.20
C CYS A 103 -7.16 13.37 -23.07
N GLY A 104 -7.67 13.77 -21.89
CA GLY A 104 -7.98 15.17 -21.58
C GLY A 104 -6.77 16.09 -21.72
N GLN A 105 -7.00 17.41 -21.78
CA GLN A 105 -5.90 18.37 -21.90
C GLN A 105 -4.88 18.20 -20.76
N ASN A 106 -3.59 18.18 -21.12
CA ASN A 106 -2.44 18.00 -20.22
C ASN A 106 -2.37 16.64 -19.50
N VAL A 107 -3.04 15.60 -20.00
CA VAL A 107 -2.90 14.22 -19.51
C VAL A 107 -1.95 13.45 -20.42
N ASN A 108 -0.88 12.89 -19.85
CA ASN A 108 0.07 12.08 -20.61
C ASN A 108 -0.61 10.80 -21.14
N CYS A 109 -0.21 10.33 -22.32
CA CYS A 109 -0.60 9.02 -22.84
C CYS A 109 0.61 8.11 -22.94
N ILE A 110 0.57 6.97 -22.25
CA ILE A 110 1.61 5.94 -22.30
C ILE A 110 0.95 4.64 -22.72
N ALA A 111 1.44 4.01 -23.78
CA ALA A 111 0.92 2.75 -24.30
C ALA A 111 -0.63 2.73 -24.49
N TYR A 112 -1.19 3.85 -24.98
CA TYR A 112 -2.64 4.04 -25.17
C TYR A 112 -3.47 4.15 -23.88
N LEU A 113 -2.82 4.41 -22.73
CA LEU A 113 -3.46 4.64 -21.44
C LEU A 113 -3.22 6.08 -20.96
N CYS A 114 -4.31 6.74 -20.55
CA CYS A 114 -4.32 8.08 -19.99
C CYS A 114 -3.80 8.06 -18.54
N GLN A 115 -2.77 8.87 -18.30
CA GLN A 115 -2.07 8.99 -17.02
C GLN A 115 -2.76 10.03 -16.14
N THR A 116 -3.90 9.66 -15.56
CA THR A 116 -4.64 10.55 -14.64
C THR A 116 -4.09 10.43 -13.23
N ALA A 117 -3.92 11.57 -12.54
CA ALA A 117 -3.67 11.55 -11.10
C ALA A 117 -4.86 10.86 -10.40
N SER A 118 -4.58 9.86 -9.57
CA SER A 118 -5.60 9.19 -8.77
C SER A 118 -6.16 10.17 -7.75
N THR A 119 -7.48 10.20 -7.60
CA THR A 119 -8.14 10.83 -6.45
C THR A 119 -8.41 9.70 -5.45
N PRO A 120 -7.88 9.77 -4.22
CA PRO A 120 -8.21 8.79 -3.19
C PRO A 120 -9.72 8.73 -2.98
N VAL A 121 -10.25 7.53 -2.76
CA VAL A 121 -11.68 7.33 -2.46
C VAL A 121 -11.98 8.00 -1.11
N GLU A 122 -13.10 8.73 -1.01
CA GLU A 122 -13.53 9.59 0.12
C GLU A 122 -13.75 8.87 1.49
N ASP A 123 -13.17 7.69 1.69
CA ASP A 123 -13.35 6.82 2.86
C ASP A 123 -12.28 6.94 3.93
N ILE A 124 -11.50 8.00 3.86
CA ILE A 124 -10.53 8.33 4.87
C ILE A 124 -11.27 8.59 6.18
N PRO A 125 -11.08 7.77 7.22
CA PRO A 125 -11.66 8.06 8.53
C PRO A 125 -11.26 9.47 8.95
N GLU A 126 -12.18 10.19 9.61
CA GLU A 126 -11.86 11.50 10.19
C GLU A 126 -10.61 11.35 11.05
N ARG A 127 -9.59 12.12 10.69
CA ARG A 127 -8.25 12.01 11.25
C ARG A 127 -8.31 12.25 12.76
N ALA A 128 -7.98 11.24 13.56
CA ALA A 128 -7.96 11.37 15.02
C ALA A 128 -6.87 12.34 15.50
N CYS A 129 -5.78 12.46 14.73
CA CYS A 129 -4.66 13.33 15.01
C CYS A 129 -4.92 14.79 14.60
N THR A 130 -4.45 15.76 15.42
CA THR A 130 -4.43 17.17 15.03
C THR A 130 -3.29 17.48 14.05
N ALA A 131 -3.42 18.55 13.26
CA ALA A 131 -2.58 18.92 12.10
C ALA A 131 -1.08 19.26 12.37
N GLU A 132 -0.49 18.81 13.49
CA GLU A 132 0.86 19.20 13.91
C GLU A 132 1.98 18.60 13.04
N ASP A 133 1.76 17.44 12.41
CA ASP A 133 2.68 16.81 11.45
C ASP A 133 2.48 17.29 9.99
N GLY A 134 1.45 18.08 9.72
CA GLY A 134 1.09 18.52 8.37
C GLY A 134 0.48 17.44 7.48
N MET A 135 0.07 16.30 8.04
CA MET A 135 -0.60 15.22 7.33
C MET A 135 -2.12 15.47 7.28
N ASN A 136 -2.76 15.08 6.17
CA ASN A 136 -4.21 14.91 6.10
C ASN A 136 -4.56 13.45 6.45
N GLY A 137 -5.85 13.11 6.48
CA GLY A 137 -6.25 11.74 6.78
C GLY A 137 -5.75 10.73 5.73
N ASP A 138 -5.73 11.10 4.44
CA ASP A 138 -5.22 10.23 3.35
C ASP A 138 -3.80 9.77 3.64
N LEU A 139 -2.92 10.73 3.92
CA LEU A 139 -1.51 10.47 4.16
C LEU A 139 -1.31 9.65 5.44
N GLU A 140 -2.14 9.85 6.47
CA GLU A 140 -2.12 9.01 7.67
C GLU A 140 -2.57 7.57 7.39
N ALA A 141 -3.63 7.40 6.61
CA ALA A 141 -4.12 6.08 6.19
C ALA A 141 -3.09 5.35 5.32
N ILE A 142 -2.51 6.03 4.32
CA ILE A 142 -1.41 5.51 3.49
C ILE A 142 -0.25 5.08 4.39
N ALA A 143 0.20 5.96 5.29
CA ALA A 143 1.29 5.64 6.20
C ALA A 143 0.97 4.39 7.03
N THR A 144 -0.19 4.36 7.71
CA THR A 144 -0.55 3.27 8.62
C THR A 144 -0.76 1.95 7.89
N ASN A 145 -1.51 1.96 6.79
CA ASN A 145 -1.87 0.75 6.06
C ASN A 145 -0.65 0.17 5.37
N MET A 146 0.20 0.98 4.72
CA MET A 146 1.39 0.44 4.04
C MET A 146 2.43 -0.11 5.03
N HIS A 147 2.67 0.57 6.16
CA HIS A 147 3.59 0.04 7.17
C HIS A 147 3.08 -1.31 7.72
N ASN A 148 1.79 -1.40 8.04
CA ASN A 148 1.21 -2.64 8.56
C ASN A 148 1.10 -3.73 7.51
N TYR A 149 0.86 -3.38 6.24
CA TYR A 149 0.93 -4.30 5.11
C TYR A 149 2.31 -4.96 5.02
N TYR A 150 3.39 -4.17 4.97
CA TYR A 150 4.74 -4.73 4.87
C TYR A 150 5.16 -5.48 6.13
N ARG A 151 4.73 -5.03 7.32
CA ARG A 151 4.89 -5.80 8.57
C ARG A 151 4.21 -7.16 8.49
N ARG A 152 2.97 -7.21 8.00
CA ARG A 152 2.23 -8.46 7.80
C ARG A 152 2.93 -9.34 6.77
N LEU A 153 3.33 -8.78 5.63
CA LEU A 153 4.00 -9.48 4.54
C LEU A 153 5.30 -10.16 5.02
N SER A 154 6.15 -9.43 5.73
CA SER A 154 7.37 -10.01 6.33
C SER A 154 7.04 -11.01 7.43
N ALA A 155 6.14 -10.67 8.36
CA ALA A 155 5.80 -11.53 9.50
C ALA A 155 5.23 -12.89 9.10
N THR A 156 4.57 -12.97 7.95
CA THR A 156 3.98 -14.19 7.41
C THR A 156 4.87 -14.92 6.40
N GLY A 157 6.09 -14.42 6.17
CA GLY A 157 7.09 -15.05 5.30
C GLY A 157 6.79 -14.90 3.81
N TRP A 158 6.06 -13.84 3.43
CA TRP A 158 5.74 -13.51 2.04
C TRP A 158 6.70 -12.51 1.41
N ALA A 159 7.42 -11.74 2.23
CA ALA A 159 8.40 -10.80 1.72
C ALA A 159 9.60 -11.56 1.15
N LYS A 160 9.92 -11.33 -0.12
CA LYS A 160 11.12 -11.89 -0.75
C LYS A 160 12.36 -11.31 -0.10
N ASP A 161 13.32 -12.15 0.28
CA ASP A 161 14.63 -11.71 0.75
C ASP A 161 15.65 -11.88 -0.41
N ALA A 162 16.74 -11.11 -0.41
CA ALA A 162 17.82 -11.26 -1.40
C ALA A 162 18.89 -12.28 -0.95
N LYS A 163 19.04 -12.48 0.36
CA LYS A 163 19.99 -13.41 0.98
C LYS A 163 19.38 -14.78 1.24
N ASP A 164 18.05 -14.86 1.30
CA ASP A 164 17.26 -16.08 1.40
C ASP A 164 16.02 -15.96 0.49
N ASP A 165 15.28 -17.03 0.22
CA ASP A 165 14.12 -16.94 -0.69
C ASP A 165 13.02 -16.00 -0.15
N TYR A 166 12.74 -16.07 1.16
CA TYR A 166 11.72 -15.28 1.85
C TYR A 166 12.18 -14.92 3.26
N ALA A 167 11.67 -13.80 3.78
CA ALA A 167 11.85 -13.38 5.15
C ALA A 167 11.33 -14.46 6.13
N PRO A 168 11.99 -14.65 7.29
CA PRO A 168 11.53 -15.62 8.27
C PRO A 168 10.20 -15.21 8.92
N LEU A 169 9.42 -16.18 9.41
CA LEU A 169 8.16 -15.89 10.10
C LEU A 169 8.41 -15.13 11.40
N ALA A 170 7.66 -14.06 11.66
CA ALA A 170 7.71 -13.35 12.93
C ALA A 170 6.79 -14.02 13.95
N LYS A 171 7.30 -14.30 15.15
CA LYS A 171 6.53 -14.92 16.23
C LYS A 171 5.31 -14.08 16.62
N ALA A 172 5.46 -12.78 16.83
CA ALA A 172 4.42 -11.90 17.37
C ALA A 172 4.63 -10.44 16.96
N MET A 173 4.55 -10.14 15.66
CA MET A 173 4.75 -8.79 15.13
C MET A 173 3.59 -7.86 15.56
N PRO A 174 3.80 -6.79 16.34
CA PRO A 174 2.72 -5.85 16.64
C PRO A 174 2.35 -5.01 15.41
N ALA A 175 1.07 -4.66 15.27
CA ALA A 175 0.67 -3.62 14.34
C ALA A 175 1.15 -2.25 14.85
N LEU A 176 1.72 -1.45 13.95
CA LEU A 176 2.07 -0.07 14.25
C LEU A 176 0.80 0.78 14.33
N LYS A 177 0.73 1.61 15.36
CA LYS A 177 -0.33 2.61 15.56
C LYS A 177 0.21 3.99 15.26
N TYR A 178 -0.57 4.80 14.58
CA TYR A 178 -0.18 6.19 14.36
C TYR A 178 -0.15 6.96 15.69
N ASP A 179 0.93 7.68 15.95
CA ASP A 179 1.08 8.49 17.15
C ASP A 179 0.43 9.86 16.94
N CYS A 180 -0.78 10.03 17.47
CA CYS A 180 -1.53 11.28 17.45
C CYS A 180 -1.18 12.25 18.59
N THR A 181 -0.13 12.01 19.37
CA THR A 181 0.18 12.89 20.50
C THR A 181 0.59 14.29 20.04
N THR A 182 -0.02 15.30 20.65
CA THR A 182 0.14 16.71 20.30
C THR A 182 1.06 17.43 21.28
N GLY A 183 1.71 18.49 20.82
CA GLY A 183 2.51 19.41 21.62
C GLY A 183 3.96 19.52 21.18
N ALA A 184 4.62 20.56 21.70
CA ALA A 184 6.05 20.75 21.53
C ALA A 184 6.81 19.48 21.97
N ASP A 185 7.76 19.03 21.14
CA ASP A 185 8.62 17.86 21.40
C ASP A 185 7.97 16.47 21.23
N LYS A 186 6.79 16.39 20.61
CA LYS A 186 6.20 15.10 20.19
C LYS A 186 6.73 14.62 18.83
N ILE A 187 6.62 13.31 18.62
CA ILE A 187 7.14 12.62 17.43
C ILE A 187 6.59 13.22 16.13
N ALA A 188 5.30 13.53 16.07
CA ALA A 188 4.63 14.14 14.92
C ALA A 188 5.28 15.48 14.50
N GLN A 189 5.41 16.42 15.43
CA GLN A 189 6.00 17.73 15.17
C GLN A 189 7.48 17.62 14.80
N LYS A 190 8.22 16.73 15.47
CA LYS A 190 9.63 16.48 15.19
C LYS A 190 9.82 15.83 13.81
N THR A 191 8.93 14.93 13.38
CA THR A 191 8.98 14.34 12.04
C THR A 191 8.71 15.40 10.97
N LYS A 192 7.76 16.31 11.19
CA LYS A 192 7.52 17.45 10.27
C LYS A 192 8.75 18.35 10.12
N ALA A 193 9.50 18.56 11.20
CA ALA A 193 10.73 19.34 11.13
C ALA A 193 11.79 18.69 10.22
N LEU A 194 11.81 17.36 10.08
CA LEU A 194 12.77 16.65 9.21
C LEU A 194 12.53 16.92 7.72
N VAL A 195 11.30 17.17 7.31
CA VAL A 195 10.93 17.42 5.90
C VAL A 195 10.84 18.91 5.55
N THR A 196 11.03 19.80 6.53
CA THR A 196 10.97 21.25 6.32
C THR A 196 12.08 21.69 5.37
N ASP A 197 11.72 22.39 4.30
CA ASP A 197 12.62 22.83 3.22
C ASP A 197 13.31 21.70 2.42
N CYS A 198 12.91 20.44 2.65
CA CYS A 198 13.39 19.25 1.93
C CYS A 198 14.93 19.15 1.88
N PRO A 199 15.59 19.01 3.06
CA PRO A 199 17.05 18.97 3.14
C PRO A 199 17.61 17.74 2.40
N THR A 200 18.86 17.83 1.95
CA THR A 200 19.53 16.71 1.26
C THR A 200 19.92 15.57 2.20
N SER A 201 20.01 15.85 3.49
CA SER A 201 20.23 14.85 4.54
C SER A 201 19.55 15.30 5.83
N VAL A 202 19.17 14.33 6.66
CA VAL A 202 18.59 14.58 7.98
C VAL A 202 19.31 13.76 9.04
N THR A 203 19.21 14.20 10.29
CA THR A 203 19.60 13.43 11.46
C THR A 203 18.35 13.20 12.31
N PRO A 204 18.14 11.99 12.86
CA PRO A 204 17.05 11.77 13.81
C PRO A 204 17.10 12.83 14.91
N ASN A 205 15.99 13.53 15.11
CA ASN A 205 15.93 14.67 16.02
C ASN A 205 15.29 14.32 17.38
N ILE A 206 15.11 13.02 17.64
CA ILE A 206 14.61 12.48 18.90
C ILE A 206 15.46 11.29 19.31
N ALA A 207 16.02 11.34 20.52
CA ALA A 207 16.80 10.23 21.07
C ALA A 207 15.92 8.98 21.24
N GLY A 208 16.47 7.80 20.95
CA GLY A 208 15.78 6.51 21.07
C GLY A 208 14.74 6.22 19.98
N HIS A 209 14.51 7.14 19.04
CA HIS A 209 13.58 6.97 17.92
C HIS A 209 14.31 6.68 16.62
N ALA A 210 13.83 5.70 15.86
CA ALA A 210 14.34 5.47 14.51
C ALA A 210 13.72 6.50 13.56
N ALA A 211 14.45 6.86 12.50
CA ALA A 211 13.94 7.74 11.46
C ALA A 211 14.30 7.21 10.08
N ASN A 212 13.31 7.16 9.20
CA ASN A 212 13.51 6.99 7.77
C ASN A 212 13.27 8.32 7.07
N TYR A 213 14.06 8.59 6.03
CA TYR A 213 13.96 9.80 5.22
C TYR A 213 14.12 9.46 3.75
N TYR A 214 13.36 10.16 2.91
CA TYR A 214 13.40 10.03 1.47
C TYR A 214 13.26 11.41 0.83
N LEU A 215 14.03 11.64 -0.24
CA LEU A 215 14.03 12.87 -1.01
C LEU A 215 13.78 12.55 -2.47
N SER A 216 12.80 13.21 -3.06
CA SER A 216 12.43 13.09 -4.47
C SER A 216 12.31 14.46 -5.14
N THR A 217 11.99 14.44 -6.43
CA THR A 217 11.55 15.62 -7.18
C THR A 217 10.12 16.00 -6.81
N HIS A 218 9.78 17.27 -6.98
CA HIS A 218 8.45 17.82 -6.66
C HIS A 218 7.37 17.58 -7.74
N ASP A 219 7.61 16.66 -8.67
CA ASP A 219 6.75 16.35 -9.81
C ASP A 219 5.53 15.49 -9.47
N LYS A 220 5.43 15.03 -8.22
CA LYS A 220 4.42 14.08 -7.76
C LYS A 220 3.59 14.63 -6.60
N PRO A 221 2.31 14.23 -6.49
CA PRO A 221 1.48 14.52 -5.32
C PRO A 221 2.06 13.86 -4.07
N ARG A 222 1.69 14.38 -2.89
CA ARG A 222 2.27 13.96 -1.59
C ARG A 222 1.97 12.49 -1.28
N GLU A 223 0.81 12.03 -1.71
CA GLU A 223 0.31 10.66 -1.59
C GLU A 223 1.22 9.68 -2.33
N GLU A 224 1.52 9.97 -3.60
CA GLU A 224 2.44 9.16 -4.41
C GLU A 224 3.86 9.19 -3.83
N VAL A 225 4.35 10.37 -3.43
CA VAL A 225 5.67 10.48 -2.77
C VAL A 225 5.74 9.59 -1.53
N LEU A 226 4.70 9.59 -0.70
CA LEU A 226 4.65 8.76 0.51
C LEU A 226 4.60 7.26 0.18
N GLN A 227 3.78 6.87 -0.79
CA GLN A 227 3.67 5.47 -1.23
C GLN A 227 5.01 4.94 -1.75
N GLU A 228 5.65 5.68 -2.66
CA GLU A 228 6.96 5.33 -3.20
C GLU A 228 8.03 5.27 -2.12
N THR A 229 7.99 6.22 -1.19
CA THR A 229 8.90 6.27 -0.05
C THR A 229 8.80 5.00 0.78
N ILE A 230 7.60 4.64 1.25
CA ILE A 230 7.39 3.48 2.12
C ILE A 230 7.73 2.19 1.39
N LYS A 231 7.34 2.08 0.12
CA LYS A 231 7.69 0.95 -0.74
C LYS A 231 9.21 0.81 -0.90
N SER A 232 9.93 1.89 -1.16
CA SER A 232 11.40 1.85 -1.33
C SER A 232 12.11 1.35 -0.08
N TRP A 233 11.63 1.73 1.10
CA TRP A 233 12.16 1.26 2.38
C TRP A 233 11.86 -0.22 2.58
N ALA A 234 10.61 -0.65 2.33
CA ALA A 234 10.22 -2.04 2.45
C ALA A 234 10.98 -2.96 1.48
N GLU A 235 11.22 -2.52 0.25
CA GLU A 235 11.89 -3.31 -0.80
C GLU A 235 13.39 -3.56 -0.55
N GLN A 236 13.98 -2.92 0.46
CA GLN A 236 15.36 -3.18 0.85
C GLN A 236 15.61 -4.64 1.23
N VAL A 237 14.61 -5.35 1.79
CA VAL A 237 14.74 -6.79 2.06
C VAL A 237 14.91 -7.60 0.77
N SER A 238 14.24 -7.22 -0.30
CA SER A 238 14.29 -7.94 -1.58
C SER A 238 15.50 -7.59 -2.46
N THR A 239 16.19 -6.48 -2.15
CA THR A 239 17.33 -5.95 -2.93
C THR A 239 18.66 -6.12 -2.21
N VAL A 240 18.70 -5.95 -0.88
CA VAL A 240 19.89 -6.08 -0.03
C VAL A 240 19.89 -7.40 0.73
N GLY A 241 18.73 -7.79 1.26
CA GLY A 241 18.54 -8.99 2.07
C GLY A 241 19.05 -8.87 3.51
N VAL A 242 18.30 -9.46 4.42
CA VAL A 242 18.67 -9.55 5.85
C VAL A 242 19.21 -10.94 6.14
N GLY A 243 18.46 -11.96 5.71
CA GLY A 243 18.74 -13.37 5.91
C GLY A 243 17.92 -14.01 7.04
N LYS A 244 17.96 -15.35 7.10
CA LYS A 244 17.09 -16.21 7.93
C LYS A 244 17.16 -15.96 9.44
N ASP A 245 18.30 -15.48 9.92
CA ASP A 245 18.50 -15.18 11.35
C ASP A 245 17.89 -13.83 11.73
N ASN A 246 17.55 -13.00 10.73
CA ASN A 246 16.87 -11.71 10.86
C ASN A 246 17.59 -10.72 11.78
N ILE A 247 18.92 -10.80 11.86
CA ILE A 247 19.74 -9.96 12.74
C ILE A 247 19.99 -8.60 12.11
N PHE A 248 19.68 -7.54 12.86
CA PHE A 248 19.99 -6.16 12.50
C PHE A 248 21.48 -5.90 12.66
N LYS A 249 22.05 -5.15 11.71
CA LYS A 249 23.42 -4.63 11.77
C LYS A 249 23.40 -3.13 11.59
N ASP A 250 24.05 -2.41 12.48
CA ASP A 250 24.12 -0.95 12.39
C ASP A 250 24.83 -0.52 11.09
N GLY A 251 24.30 0.53 10.46
CA GLY A 251 24.76 1.01 9.16
C GLY A 251 24.45 0.08 7.97
N ALA A 252 23.65 -0.99 8.14
CA ALA A 252 23.26 -1.84 7.03
C ALA A 252 22.40 -1.09 5.99
N ALA A 253 22.56 -1.44 4.72
CA ALA A 253 21.78 -0.82 3.63
C ALA A 253 20.26 -1.13 3.68
N TYR A 254 19.83 -2.03 4.57
CA TYR A 254 18.42 -2.34 4.87
C TYR A 254 17.89 -1.62 6.13
N THR A 255 18.58 -0.60 6.63
CA THR A 255 18.21 0.09 7.89
C THR A 255 16.77 0.61 7.87
N GLN A 256 16.30 1.12 6.73
CA GLN A 256 14.95 1.65 6.63
C GLN A 256 13.88 0.55 6.73
N TYR A 257 14.14 -0.61 6.12
CA TYR A 257 13.37 -1.84 6.35
C TYR A 257 13.39 -2.23 7.84
N ALA A 258 14.57 -2.28 8.46
CA ALA A 258 14.68 -2.67 9.87
C ALA A 258 13.89 -1.75 10.81
N ASN A 259 13.90 -0.44 10.56
CA ASN A 259 13.11 0.53 11.31
C ASN A 259 11.60 0.28 11.19
N MET A 260 11.11 -0.03 9.98
CA MET A 260 9.70 -0.34 9.72
C MET A 260 9.26 -1.66 10.36
N LEU A 261 10.13 -2.67 10.36
CA LEU A 261 9.83 -4.04 10.76
C LEU A 261 10.24 -4.37 12.21
N ASN A 262 10.80 -3.41 12.95
CA ASN A 262 11.18 -3.59 14.35
C ASN A 262 9.97 -4.04 15.19
N ASP A 263 9.99 -5.24 15.77
CA ASP A 263 8.86 -5.74 16.57
C ASP A 263 8.76 -5.10 17.96
N LYS A 264 9.79 -4.36 18.39
CA LYS A 264 9.76 -3.52 19.59
C LYS A 264 9.08 -2.17 19.33
N ALA A 265 8.90 -1.77 18.07
CA ALA A 265 8.20 -0.54 17.71
C ALA A 265 6.69 -0.76 17.70
N GLU A 266 5.96 0.14 18.36
CA GLU A 266 4.49 0.07 18.50
C GLU A 266 3.80 1.32 17.94
N THR A 267 4.49 2.46 17.95
CA THR A 267 3.95 3.72 17.42
C THR A 267 4.91 4.41 16.48
N PHE A 268 4.35 5.17 15.55
CA PHE A 268 5.11 5.89 14.53
C PHE A 268 4.35 7.14 14.07
N ALA A 269 5.06 8.10 13.48
CA ALA A 269 4.46 9.25 12.82
C ALA A 269 5.25 9.62 11.56
N CYS A 270 4.54 10.08 10.53
CA CYS A 270 5.13 10.44 9.24
C CYS A 270 4.85 11.91 8.88
N ALA A 271 5.66 12.47 8.01
CA ALA A 271 5.43 13.78 7.42
C ALA A 271 5.86 13.77 5.94
N VAL A 272 5.17 14.56 5.12
CA VAL A 272 5.48 14.74 3.70
C VAL A 272 5.43 16.21 3.35
N ALA A 273 6.46 16.74 2.70
CA ALA A 273 6.51 18.13 2.27
C ALA A 273 6.82 18.25 0.78
N THR A 274 6.17 19.22 0.13
CA THR A 274 6.50 19.66 -1.23
C THR A 274 7.23 21.01 -1.12
N CYS A 275 8.50 21.05 -1.50
CA CYS A 275 9.37 22.20 -1.40
C CYS A 275 9.63 22.78 -2.80
N ALA A 276 8.61 23.42 -3.37
CA ALA A 276 8.63 23.96 -4.74
C ALA A 276 9.82 24.89 -5.00
N LYS A 277 10.22 25.70 -4.00
CA LYS A 277 11.39 26.60 -4.10
C LYS A 277 12.68 25.87 -4.46
N ASN A 278 12.82 24.62 -4.03
CA ASN A 278 14.01 23.80 -4.21
C ASN A 278 13.79 22.71 -5.28
N GLY A 279 12.59 22.64 -5.86
CA GLY A 279 12.21 21.62 -6.82
C GLY A 279 12.15 20.19 -6.26
N LYS A 280 12.00 20.05 -4.93
CA LYS A 280 12.05 18.77 -4.20
C LYS A 280 10.76 18.47 -3.46
N SER A 281 10.54 17.18 -3.19
CA SER A 281 9.62 16.68 -2.17
C SER A 281 10.39 15.80 -1.20
N ALA A 282 9.94 15.74 0.05
CA ALA A 282 10.56 14.91 1.07
C ALA A 282 9.48 14.20 1.89
N ALA A 283 9.79 12.97 2.30
CA ALA A 283 8.98 12.20 3.23
C ALA A 283 9.85 11.63 4.34
N ALA A 284 9.34 11.64 5.56
CA ALA A 284 10.01 11.09 6.72
C ALA A 284 9.00 10.32 7.58
N CYS A 285 9.46 9.25 8.22
CA CYS A 285 8.71 8.56 9.27
C CYS A 285 9.64 8.31 10.45
N GLN A 286 9.15 8.57 11.66
CA GLN A 286 9.84 8.24 12.90
C GLN A 286 9.07 7.18 13.68
N TYR A 287 9.80 6.31 14.35
CA TYR A 287 9.29 5.19 15.14
C TYR A 287 9.72 5.34 16.59
N ASN A 288 8.87 4.94 17.53
CA ASN A 288 9.11 5.10 18.96
C ASN A 288 10.30 4.30 19.51
N VAL A 289 10.85 3.35 18.74
CA VAL A 289 11.97 2.50 19.14
C VAL A 289 12.95 2.29 17.98
N GLN A 290 14.24 2.45 18.26
CA GLN A 290 15.34 2.07 17.34
C GLN A 290 15.62 0.56 17.39
N PRO A 291 15.93 -0.08 16.24
CA PRO A 291 16.50 -1.42 16.26
C PRO A 291 17.86 -1.40 16.98
N THR A 292 18.20 -2.49 17.64
CA THR A 292 19.46 -2.64 18.40
C THR A 292 20.44 -3.45 17.57
N ASP A 293 21.69 -3.00 17.44
CA ASP A 293 22.73 -3.75 16.75
C ASP A 293 22.88 -5.15 17.37
N ASP A 294 23.10 -6.16 16.52
CA ASP A 294 23.16 -7.58 16.89
C ASP A 294 21.86 -8.22 17.43
N ASP A 295 20.79 -7.46 17.63
CA ASP A 295 19.47 -8.01 17.94
C ASP A 295 18.70 -8.38 16.67
N PRO A 296 17.76 -9.33 16.75
CA PRO A 296 16.83 -9.57 15.65
C PRO A 296 15.92 -8.35 15.40
N ILE A 297 15.65 -8.03 14.14
CA ILE A 297 14.66 -7.00 13.74
C ILE A 297 13.29 -7.36 14.32
N TYR A 298 12.94 -8.64 14.25
CA TYR A 298 11.81 -9.22 14.96
C TYR A 298 12.11 -10.65 15.39
N VAL A 299 11.49 -11.09 16.47
CA VAL A 299 11.63 -12.44 17.01
C VAL A 299 11.11 -13.45 15.99
N VAL A 300 12.00 -14.28 15.45
CA VAL A 300 11.64 -15.37 14.54
C VAL A 300 10.84 -16.46 15.26
N GLY A 301 9.79 -16.95 14.62
CA GLY A 301 8.88 -17.96 15.17
C GLY A 301 8.57 -19.09 14.17
N LYS A 302 8.09 -20.24 14.67
CA LYS A 302 7.63 -21.34 13.80
C LYS A 302 6.26 -21.08 13.16
N GLN A 303 5.49 -20.18 13.75
CA GLN A 303 4.16 -19.78 13.30
C GLN A 303 4.02 -18.28 13.54
N PRO A 304 3.38 -17.55 12.64
CA PRO A 304 3.06 -16.15 12.88
C PRO A 304 2.02 -16.02 14.00
N CYS A 305 1.86 -14.80 14.53
CA CYS A 305 0.71 -14.45 15.37
C CYS A 305 0.59 -15.19 16.72
N LYS A 306 1.71 -15.56 17.36
CA LYS A 306 1.76 -16.01 18.76
C LYS A 306 1.72 -14.82 19.73
N CYS A 307 0.68 -14.00 19.59
CA CYS A 307 0.44 -12.80 20.38
C CYS A 307 0.18 -13.14 21.85
N THR A 308 0.66 -12.29 22.75
CA THR A 308 0.39 -12.40 24.18
C THR A 308 -0.81 -11.52 24.53
N ALA A 309 -1.73 -12.04 25.34
CA ALA A 309 -2.87 -11.27 25.84
C ALA A 309 -2.40 -9.96 26.51
N PRO A 310 -3.12 -8.83 26.31
CA PRO A 310 -4.46 -8.73 25.73
C PRO A 310 -4.49 -8.65 24.19
N LEU A 311 -3.35 -8.66 23.51
CA LEU A 311 -3.32 -8.61 22.05
C LEU A 311 -3.84 -9.91 21.43
N THR A 312 -4.55 -9.79 20.32
CA THR A 312 -5.01 -10.91 19.51
C THR A 312 -4.38 -10.86 18.13
N CYS A 313 -4.37 -12.00 17.45
CA CYS A 313 -3.96 -12.02 16.05
C CYS A 313 -5.02 -11.29 15.22
N SER A 314 -4.59 -10.37 14.35
CA SER A 314 -5.48 -9.70 13.41
C SER A 314 -6.23 -10.72 12.54
N LYS A 315 -7.42 -10.35 12.04
CA LYS A 315 -8.26 -11.23 11.22
C LYS A 315 -7.51 -11.87 10.04
N LEU A 316 -6.53 -11.15 9.51
CA LEU A 316 -5.75 -11.54 8.34
C LEU A 316 -4.45 -12.30 8.67
N GLY A 317 -4.14 -12.49 9.96
CA GLY A 317 -2.88 -13.09 10.37
C GLY A 317 -1.71 -12.12 10.37
N GLY A 318 -0.55 -12.60 10.81
CA GLY A 318 0.73 -11.87 10.78
C GLY A 318 0.92 -10.79 11.85
N LEU A 319 -0.12 -10.06 12.25
CA LEU A 319 -0.02 -8.94 13.18
C LEU A 319 -0.75 -9.18 14.50
N CYS A 320 -0.16 -8.71 15.60
CA CYS A 320 -0.77 -8.60 16.91
C CYS A 320 -1.43 -7.23 17.07
N VAL A 321 -2.75 -7.24 17.29
CA VAL A 321 -3.60 -6.06 17.38
C VAL A 321 -4.37 -6.06 18.70
N THR A 322 -4.81 -4.88 19.13
CA THR A 322 -5.81 -4.78 20.18
C THR A 322 -7.13 -5.36 19.66
N PRO A 323 -7.86 -6.18 20.43
CA PRO A 323 -9.12 -6.79 20.02
C PRO A 323 -10.18 -5.78 19.56
#